data_AF-A0A085F862-F1
#
_entry.id   AF-A0A085F862-F1
#
_cell.length_a   1.000
_cell.length_b   1.000
_cell.length_c   1.000
_cell.angle_alpha   90.00
_cell.angle_beta   90.00
_cell.angle_gamma   90.00
#
_symmetry.space_group_name_H-M   'P 1'
#
loop_
_entity.id
_entity.type
_entity.pdbx_description
1 polymer ?
#
loop_
_entity_poly.entity_id
_entity_poly.type
_entity_poly.pdbx_seq_one_letter_code
_entity_poly.pdbx_strand_id
1 'polypeptide(L)'
;MAAPTRGDPAWGCLKNFLDLYWTPTKGDEMRKSRVVAMESPSVAVKPRRTKSPPRSNARRAMTQRDIEQIVELVRTWPSQPLTWEFIRNRVAREIQGVRRLSTKRGSDAVGWSRQALSNRDPIKQAYSVRRHELRLESERVRRNPNRNRDPEVVTLRRERDGLRSKIHDLESKLAAYEERHQTLLYNLALGAKAQSELLQPLAPKIDRLGRNE
;
A
#
# COMPACT_ATOMS: atom_id res chain seq x y z
N MET A 1 40.71 11.17 11.80
CA MET A 1 39.52 11.37 10.95
C MET A 1 39.85 12.45 9.94
N ALA A 2 40.00 12.11 8.66
CA ALA A 2 40.44 13.03 7.62
C ALA A 2 39.24 13.76 7.00
N ALA A 3 39.35 15.09 6.83
CA ALA A 3 38.33 15.91 6.20
C ALA A 3 38.39 15.79 4.66
N PRO A 4 37.25 15.71 3.96
CA PRO A 4 37.22 15.60 2.51
C PRO A 4 37.62 16.93 1.83
N THR A 5 38.53 16.83 0.87
CA THR A 5 39.06 17.93 0.06
C THR A 5 38.15 18.30 -1.10
N ARG A 6 38.11 19.59 -1.45
CA ARG A 6 37.35 20.20 -2.57
C ARG A 6 37.79 19.62 -3.92
N GLY A 7 37.24 18.48 -4.29
CA GLY A 7 37.49 17.87 -5.60
C GLY A 7 36.49 16.78 -6.01
N ASP A 8 35.47 16.51 -5.20
CA ASP A 8 34.52 15.44 -5.49
C ASP A 8 33.49 15.84 -6.56
N PRO A 9 33.34 15.07 -7.65
CA PRO A 9 32.39 15.32 -8.73
C PRO A 9 30.91 15.12 -8.33
N ALA A 10 30.62 14.84 -7.06
CA ALA A 10 29.28 14.63 -6.53
C ALA A 10 28.40 15.90 -6.45
N TRP A 11 28.97 17.09 -6.71
CA TRP A 11 28.22 18.36 -6.72
C TRP A 11 27.49 18.66 -8.03
N GLY A 12 27.66 17.83 -9.07
CA GLY A 12 27.04 18.04 -10.39
C GLY A 12 25.53 17.80 -10.49
N CYS A 13 24.92 17.12 -9.51
CA CYS A 13 23.50 16.69 -9.61
C CYS A 13 22.48 17.57 -8.88
N LEU A 14 22.88 18.68 -8.27
CA LEU A 14 21.96 19.54 -7.49
C LEU A 14 21.53 20.83 -8.19
N LYS A 15 21.98 21.10 -9.43
CA LYS A 15 21.58 22.31 -10.17
C LYS A 15 20.26 22.21 -10.96
N ASN A 16 19.68 21.02 -11.13
CA ASN A 16 18.47 20.84 -11.95
C ASN A 16 17.15 20.75 -11.18
N PHE A 17 17.13 20.99 -9.87
CA PHE A 17 15.91 20.81 -9.05
C PHE A 17 15.19 22.10 -8.66
N LEU A 18 15.73 23.28 -9.00
CA LEU A 18 15.13 24.57 -8.62
C LEU A 18 14.30 25.24 -9.71
N ASP A 19 14.31 24.74 -10.95
CA ASP A 19 13.53 25.33 -12.07
C ASP A 19 12.12 24.71 -12.25
N LEU A 20 11.72 23.74 -11.42
CA LEU A 20 10.43 23.03 -11.56
C LEU A 20 9.32 23.54 -10.63
N TYR A 21 9.57 24.53 -9.77
CA TYR A 21 8.59 24.96 -8.76
C TYR A 21 8.38 26.47 -8.60
N TRP A 22 8.69 27.27 -9.61
CA TRP A 22 8.32 28.69 -9.62
C TRP A 22 7.52 29.06 -10.86
N THR A 23 6.20 28.82 -10.83
CA THR A 23 5.29 29.52 -11.74
C THR A 23 4.91 30.85 -11.10
N PRO A 24 5.19 32.00 -11.75
CA PRO A 24 4.72 33.28 -11.26
C PRO A 24 3.20 33.30 -11.36
N THR A 25 2.53 33.60 -10.25
CA THR A 25 1.13 34.02 -10.27
C THR A 25 1.02 35.31 -11.07
N LYS A 26 0.65 35.19 -12.36
CA LYS A 26 0.13 36.30 -13.17
C LYS A 26 -1.18 36.77 -12.55
N GLY A 27 -1.06 37.70 -11.61
CA GLY A 27 -2.08 38.72 -11.42
C GLY A 27 -2.16 39.60 -12.67
N ASP A 28 -3.33 40.18 -12.85
CA ASP A 28 -3.63 41.28 -13.76
C ASP A 28 -3.25 41.11 -15.23
N GLU A 29 -4.25 40.87 -16.07
CA GLU A 29 -4.57 41.83 -17.12
C GLU A 29 -5.86 41.45 -17.85
N MET A 30 -6.56 42.48 -18.30
CA MET A 30 -7.68 42.48 -19.24
C MET A 30 -9.09 42.34 -18.65
N ARG A 31 -9.50 43.41 -17.96
CA ARG A 31 -10.80 44.03 -18.29
C ARG A 31 -10.77 44.44 -19.76
N LYS A 32 -11.35 43.61 -20.64
CA LYS A 32 -11.76 44.04 -21.97
C LYS A 32 -13.22 44.47 -21.92
N SER A 33 -13.38 45.74 -22.25
CA SER A 33 -14.60 46.48 -22.47
C SER A 33 -15.56 45.68 -23.37
N ARG A 34 -16.74 45.47 -22.80
CA ARG A 34 -17.94 44.98 -23.47
C ARG A 34 -18.45 46.09 -24.40
N VAL A 35 -18.25 45.93 -25.70
CA VAL A 35 -19.06 46.65 -26.71
C VAL A 35 -20.15 45.69 -27.17
N VAL A 36 -21.37 46.14 -26.97
CA VAL A 36 -22.62 45.44 -27.26
C VAL A 36 -22.86 45.50 -28.76
N ALA A 37 -22.74 44.38 -29.46
CA ALA A 37 -23.41 44.18 -30.75
C ALA A 37 -24.70 43.41 -30.46
N MET A 38 -25.83 44.09 -30.61
CA MET A 38 -27.16 43.49 -30.59
C MET A 38 -27.38 42.75 -31.92
N GLU A 39 -27.07 41.47 -31.94
CA GLU A 39 -27.63 40.54 -32.90
C GLU A 39 -28.58 39.61 -32.15
N SER A 40 -29.83 39.56 -32.60
CA SER A 40 -30.90 38.76 -32.02
C SER A 40 -30.80 37.32 -32.51
N PRO A 41 -30.36 36.32 -31.71
CA PRO A 41 -30.48 34.94 -32.10
C PRO A 41 -31.93 34.48 -31.88
N SER A 42 -32.60 34.11 -32.97
CA SER A 42 -33.87 33.40 -32.98
C SER A 42 -33.85 32.24 -31.97
N VAL A 43 -34.68 32.33 -30.94
CA VAL A 43 -34.71 31.40 -29.80
C VAL A 43 -35.27 30.06 -30.25
N ALA A 44 -34.39 29.15 -30.67
CA ALA A 44 -34.71 27.73 -30.76
C ALA A 44 -34.97 27.21 -29.33
N VAL A 45 -36.25 27.10 -28.97
CA VAL A 45 -36.72 26.58 -27.68
C VAL A 45 -36.30 25.12 -27.57
N LYS A 46 -35.18 24.88 -26.87
CA LYS A 46 -34.74 23.52 -26.52
C LYS A 46 -35.85 22.86 -25.70
N PRO A 47 -36.30 21.64 -26.05
CA PRO A 47 -37.34 20.95 -25.30
C PRO A 47 -36.94 20.84 -23.83
N ARG A 48 -37.85 21.25 -22.94
CA ARG A 48 -37.69 21.13 -21.48
C ARG A 48 -37.35 19.67 -21.17
N ARG A 49 -36.10 19.41 -20.78
CA ARG A 49 -35.68 18.10 -20.25
C ARG A 49 -36.65 17.73 -19.12
N THR A 50 -37.40 16.67 -19.34
CA THR A 50 -38.25 16.05 -18.32
C THR A 50 -37.37 15.72 -17.11
N LYS A 51 -37.84 16.12 -15.92
CA LYS A 51 -37.13 15.93 -14.66
C LYS A 51 -36.75 14.46 -14.54
N SER A 52 -35.46 14.15 -14.62
CA SER A 52 -34.98 12.80 -14.41
C SER A 52 -35.44 12.31 -13.03
N PRO A 53 -35.83 11.03 -12.89
CA PRO A 53 -36.27 10.50 -11.60
C PRO A 53 -35.17 10.72 -10.55
N PRO A 54 -35.53 11.06 -9.29
CA PRO A 54 -34.55 11.28 -8.24
C PRO A 54 -33.72 10.02 -8.09
N ARG A 55 -32.40 10.14 -8.28
CA ARG A 55 -31.47 9.02 -8.09
C ARG A 55 -31.57 8.56 -6.64
N SER A 56 -32.15 7.39 -6.41
CA SER A 56 -32.43 6.81 -5.09
C SER A 56 -31.20 6.38 -4.28
N ASN A 57 -29.99 6.71 -4.75
CA ASN A 57 -28.76 6.52 -3.99
C ASN A 57 -28.53 7.68 -3.02
N ALA A 58 -29.45 7.84 -2.07
CA ALA A 58 -29.25 8.72 -0.93
C ALA A 58 -28.16 8.11 -0.03
N ARG A 59 -26.90 8.50 -0.26
CA ARG A 59 -25.80 8.16 0.63
C ARG A 59 -26.16 8.67 2.03
N ARG A 60 -26.05 7.81 3.05
CA ARG A 60 -26.29 8.18 4.46
C ARG A 60 -25.49 9.44 4.81
N ALA A 61 -26.16 10.48 5.29
CA ALA A 61 -25.51 11.67 5.81
C ALA A 61 -24.67 11.30 7.03
N MET A 62 -23.46 11.86 7.12
CA MET A 62 -22.57 11.66 8.27
C MET A 62 -23.16 12.41 9.48
N THR A 63 -23.49 11.67 10.53
CA THR A 63 -24.04 12.21 11.78
C THR A 63 -22.91 12.73 12.68
N GLN A 64 -23.25 13.58 13.66
CA GLN A 64 -22.27 14.09 14.63
C GLN A 64 -21.56 12.96 15.40
N ARG A 65 -22.30 11.93 15.79
CA ARG A 65 -21.75 10.72 16.41
C ARG A 65 -20.74 10.01 15.52
N ASP A 66 -21.01 9.92 14.21
CA ASP A 66 -20.04 9.33 13.26
C ASP A 66 -18.76 10.19 13.22
N ILE A 67 -18.87 11.52 13.24
CA ILE A 67 -17.72 12.43 13.22
C ILE A 67 -16.84 12.21 14.46
N GLU A 68 -17.44 12.16 15.64
CA GLU A 68 -16.74 11.93 16.91
C GLU A 68 -16.03 10.58 16.93
N GLN A 69 -16.70 9.53 16.48
CA GLN A 69 -16.10 8.20 16.34
C GLN A 69 -14.93 8.20 15.35
N ILE A 70 -15.07 8.85 14.20
CA ILE A 70 -13.97 8.95 13.21
C ILE A 70 -12.78 9.71 13.82
N VAL A 71 -13.04 10.82 14.54
CA VAL A 71 -11.98 11.59 15.22
C VAL A 71 -11.24 10.72 16.23
N GLU A 72 -11.95 9.93 17.03
CA GLU A 72 -11.35 9.02 18.00
C GLU A 72 -10.52 7.92 17.33
N LEU A 73 -11.01 7.37 16.22
CA LEU A 73 -10.25 6.40 15.42
C LEU A 73 -8.98 6.98 14.81
N VAL A 74 -9.02 8.24 14.39
CA VAL A 74 -7.84 8.93 13.88
C VAL A 74 -6.85 9.21 15.00
N ARG A 75 -7.31 9.60 16.20
CA ARG A 75 -6.44 9.87 17.36
C ARG A 75 -5.72 8.62 17.86
N THR A 76 -6.42 7.50 17.93
CA THR A 76 -5.89 6.21 18.41
C THR A 76 -5.13 5.41 17.35
N TRP A 77 -4.79 6.04 16.22
CA TRP A 77 -4.18 5.32 15.11
C TRP A 77 -2.76 4.81 15.44
N PRO A 78 -2.48 3.50 15.38
CA PRO A 78 -1.31 2.91 16.03
C PRO A 78 0.03 3.23 15.35
N SER A 79 0.08 3.30 14.01
CA SER A 79 1.34 3.46 13.27
C SER A 79 1.16 4.03 11.87
N GLN A 80 2.27 4.45 11.24
CA GLN A 80 2.29 4.88 9.83
C GLN A 80 2.13 3.67 8.87
N PRO A 81 1.51 3.85 7.69
CA PRO A 81 1.11 5.11 7.07
C PRO A 81 -0.33 5.56 7.39
N LEU A 82 -0.50 6.79 7.87
CA LEU A 82 -1.81 7.42 8.07
C LEU A 82 -2.26 8.11 6.76
N THR A 83 -2.93 7.37 5.87
CA THR A 83 -3.51 7.90 4.63
C THR A 83 -5.04 7.94 4.69
N TRP A 84 -5.66 8.81 3.90
CA TRP A 84 -7.11 8.92 3.81
C TRP A 84 -7.79 7.62 3.36
N GLU A 85 -7.13 6.76 2.57
CA GLU A 85 -7.71 5.46 2.19
C GLU A 85 -7.75 4.49 3.36
N PHE A 86 -6.69 4.44 4.16
CA PHE A 86 -6.69 3.57 5.33
C PHE A 86 -7.76 4.00 6.32
N ILE A 87 -7.92 5.31 6.54
CA ILE A 87 -8.99 5.86 7.39
C ILE A 87 -10.34 5.48 6.81
N ARG A 88 -10.59 5.72 5.52
CA ARG A 88 -11.84 5.33 4.85
C ARG A 88 -12.15 3.85 5.02
N ASN A 89 -11.18 2.97 4.76
CA ASN A 89 -11.36 1.52 4.85
C ASN A 89 -11.63 1.06 6.28
N ARG A 90 -10.94 1.65 7.27
CA ARG A 90 -11.15 1.33 8.69
C ARG A 90 -12.51 1.83 9.17
N VAL A 91 -12.87 3.06 8.84
CA VAL A 91 -14.16 3.67 9.15
C VAL A 91 -15.32 2.89 8.54
N ALA A 92 -15.18 2.42 7.29
CA ALA A 92 -16.17 1.55 6.65
C ALA A 92 -16.35 0.22 7.40
N ARG A 93 -15.26 -0.37 7.91
CA ARG A 93 -15.32 -1.62 8.71
C ARG A 93 -15.97 -1.41 10.07
N GLU A 94 -15.59 -0.35 10.79
CA GLU A 94 -15.96 -0.17 12.20
C GLU A 94 -17.30 0.54 12.42
N ILE A 95 -17.60 1.60 11.65
CA ILE A 95 -18.79 2.43 11.89
C ILE A 95 -19.97 2.03 11.02
N GLN A 96 -19.72 1.73 9.73
CA GLN A 96 -20.81 1.37 8.82
C GLN A 96 -21.30 -0.07 9.05
N GLY A 97 -20.51 -0.86 9.80
CA GLY A 97 -20.75 -2.27 10.03
C GLY A 97 -20.69 -3.06 8.73
N VAL A 98 -20.57 -4.37 8.83
CA VAL A 98 -20.58 -5.31 7.70
C VAL A 98 -21.96 -5.35 6.98
N ARG A 99 -22.84 -4.35 7.20
CA ARG A 99 -24.11 -4.20 6.49
C ARG A 99 -23.83 -3.74 5.06
N ARG A 100 -23.64 -4.76 4.22
CA ARG A 100 -23.54 -4.74 2.75
C ARG A 100 -22.13 -4.46 2.25
N LEU A 101 -21.24 -5.44 2.45
CA LEU A 101 -20.31 -5.85 1.39
C LEU A 101 -21.15 -6.29 0.18
N SER A 102 -21.68 -5.31 -0.55
CA SER A 102 -22.29 -5.50 -1.86
C SER A 102 -21.17 -5.96 -2.78
N THR A 103 -21.01 -7.28 -2.88
CA THR A 103 -20.10 -8.04 -3.74
C THR A 103 -20.37 -7.87 -5.24
N LYS A 104 -21.01 -6.77 -5.66
CA LYS A 104 -21.07 -6.40 -7.07
C LYS A 104 -19.71 -5.83 -7.46
N ARG A 105 -18.87 -6.73 -8.00
CA ARG A 105 -17.60 -6.50 -8.68
C ARG A 105 -17.59 -5.12 -9.37
N GLY A 106 -16.74 -4.22 -8.88
CA GLY A 106 -16.35 -3.01 -9.62
C GLY A 106 -16.94 -1.68 -9.18
N SER A 107 -17.78 -1.62 -8.14
CA SER A 107 -18.29 -0.34 -7.62
C SER A 107 -17.44 0.15 -6.45
N ASP A 108 -16.79 1.29 -6.63
CA ASP A 108 -16.11 2.06 -5.58
C ASP A 108 -16.83 2.00 -4.23
N ALA A 109 -16.05 1.64 -3.21
CA ALA A 109 -16.49 1.06 -1.95
C ALA A 109 -17.66 1.78 -1.25
N VAL A 110 -18.56 0.94 -0.72
CA VAL A 110 -19.56 1.23 0.30
C VAL A 110 -18.86 1.90 1.48
N GLY A 111 -18.91 3.23 1.54
CA GLY A 111 -18.05 4.03 2.40
C GLY A 111 -18.24 5.53 2.20
N TRP A 112 -17.85 6.33 3.20
CA TRP A 112 -17.68 7.76 2.98
C TRP A 112 -16.50 8.00 2.03
N SER A 113 -16.65 8.92 1.08
CA SER A 113 -15.57 9.26 0.15
C SER A 113 -14.44 9.98 0.88
N ARG A 114 -13.23 9.97 0.29
CA ARG A 114 -12.10 10.75 0.82
C ARG A 114 -12.49 12.22 1.01
N GLN A 115 -13.19 12.82 0.04
CA GLN A 115 -13.64 14.21 0.11
C GLN A 115 -14.62 14.44 1.27
N ALA A 116 -15.54 13.49 1.52
CA ALA A 116 -16.50 13.60 2.61
C ALA A 116 -15.81 13.62 3.98
N LEU A 117 -14.72 12.87 4.14
CA LEU A 117 -13.91 12.88 5.37
C LEU A 117 -13.07 14.16 5.48
N SER A 118 -12.41 14.58 4.39
CA SER A 118 -11.51 15.74 4.41
C SER A 118 -12.24 17.08 4.55
N ASN A 119 -13.51 17.16 4.14
CA ASN A 119 -14.32 18.38 4.22
C ASN A 119 -14.82 18.68 5.65
N ARG A 120 -14.63 17.77 6.62
CA ARG A 120 -15.03 17.99 8.00
C ARG A 120 -13.83 18.47 8.81
N ASP A 121 -13.89 19.69 9.31
CA ASP A 121 -12.78 20.31 10.04
C ASP A 121 -12.31 19.50 11.26
N PRO A 122 -13.17 18.91 12.11
CA PRO A 122 -12.72 18.11 13.25
C PRO A 122 -11.87 16.90 12.82
N ILE A 123 -12.27 16.21 11.75
CA ILE A 123 -11.56 15.04 11.22
C ILE A 123 -10.23 15.47 10.59
N LYS A 124 -10.24 16.57 9.84
CA LYS A 124 -9.04 17.14 9.21
C LYS A 124 -8.01 17.58 10.26
N GLN A 125 -8.45 18.24 11.33
CA GLN A 125 -7.60 18.64 12.45
C GLN A 125 -7.00 17.41 13.13
N ALA A 126 -7.83 16.44 13.54
CA ALA A 126 -7.36 15.19 14.14
C ALA A 126 -6.34 14.45 13.27
N TYR A 127 -6.58 14.41 11.94
CA TYR A 127 -5.66 13.83 10.97
C TYR A 127 -4.31 14.53 10.96
N SER A 128 -4.30 15.87 10.92
CA SER A 128 -3.06 16.64 10.88
C SER A 128 -2.23 16.49 12.16
N VAL A 129 -2.90 16.54 13.33
CA VAL A 129 -2.29 16.36 14.64
C VAL A 129 -1.68 14.96 14.74
N ARG A 130 -2.45 13.90 14.46
CA ARG A 130 -1.94 12.53 14.55
C ARG A 130 -0.81 12.27 13.56
N ARG A 131 -0.91 12.81 12.33
CA ARG A 131 0.15 12.68 11.33
C ARG A 131 1.45 13.31 11.81
N HIS A 132 1.38 14.45 12.48
CA HIS A 132 2.53 15.11 13.07
C HIS A 132 3.13 14.28 14.22
N GLU A 133 2.29 13.79 15.13
CA GLU A 133 2.71 12.90 16.24
C GLU A 133 3.43 11.65 15.74
N LEU A 134 2.84 10.96 14.77
CA LEU A 134 3.44 9.78 14.16
C LEU A 134 4.76 10.09 13.46
N ARG A 135 4.92 11.29 12.89
CA ARG A 135 6.20 11.74 12.32
C ARG A 135 7.24 11.92 13.43
N LEU A 136 6.92 12.64 14.51
CA LEU A 136 7.82 12.80 15.65
C LEU A 136 8.19 11.44 16.28
N GLU A 137 7.24 10.53 16.40
CA GLU A 137 7.48 9.19 16.92
C GLU A 137 8.41 8.38 16.01
N SER A 138 8.19 8.43 14.69
CA SER A 138 9.10 7.80 13.73
C SER A 138 10.52 8.39 13.77
N GLU A 139 10.65 9.70 13.99
CA GLU A 139 11.94 10.37 14.16
C GLU A 139 12.62 10.02 15.48
N ARG A 140 11.86 9.91 16.58
CA ARG A 140 12.37 9.45 17.88
C ARG A 140 12.91 8.02 17.79
N VAL A 141 12.16 7.13 17.16
CA VAL A 141 12.59 5.74 16.90
C VAL A 141 13.83 5.72 16.02
N ARG A 142 13.90 6.57 14.97
CA ARG A 142 15.07 6.66 14.09
C ARG A 142 16.31 7.19 14.79
N ARG A 143 16.18 8.20 15.67
CA ARG A 143 17.31 8.79 16.40
C ARG A 143 17.84 7.85 17.48
N ASN A 144 16.96 7.09 18.14
CA ASN A 144 17.34 6.18 19.22
C ASN A 144 16.83 4.75 18.96
N PRO A 145 17.36 4.05 17.95
CA PRO A 145 16.88 2.72 17.56
C PRO A 145 17.07 1.65 18.65
N ASN A 146 17.99 1.89 19.58
CA ASN A 146 18.28 0.98 20.70
C ASN A 146 17.49 1.31 21.97
N ARG A 147 16.91 2.52 22.11
CA ARG A 147 16.18 2.94 23.33
C ARG A 147 14.72 2.46 23.36
N ASN A 148 14.13 2.18 22.19
CA ASN A 148 12.78 1.63 22.04
C ASN A 148 12.77 0.13 21.74
N ARG A 149 13.87 -0.58 22.02
CA ARG A 149 13.88 -2.04 22.00
C ARG A 149 13.40 -2.49 23.37
N ASP A 150 12.09 -2.61 23.53
CA ASP A 150 11.55 -3.35 24.68
C ASP A 150 12.31 -4.68 24.75
N PRO A 151 12.89 -5.04 25.90
CA PRO A 151 13.73 -6.23 26.01
C PRO A 151 12.95 -7.49 25.58
N GLU A 152 11.65 -7.51 25.84
CA GLU A 152 10.71 -8.52 25.40
C GLU A 152 10.58 -8.59 23.86
N VAL A 153 10.56 -7.46 23.17
CA VAL A 153 10.52 -7.45 21.69
C VAL A 153 11.84 -7.98 21.12
N VAL A 154 12.96 -7.76 21.80
CA VAL A 154 14.26 -8.30 21.38
C VAL A 154 14.32 -9.81 21.57
N THR A 155 13.84 -10.33 22.70
CA THR A 155 13.76 -11.78 22.94
C THR A 155 12.83 -12.45 21.93
N LEU A 156 11.62 -11.91 21.73
CA LEU A 156 10.66 -12.44 20.75
C LEU A 156 11.21 -12.41 19.31
N ARG A 157 11.98 -11.37 18.94
CA ARG A 157 12.65 -11.33 17.63
C ARG A 157 13.70 -12.42 17.48
N ARG A 158 14.52 -12.64 18.52
CA ARG A 158 15.53 -13.71 18.52
C ARG A 158 14.88 -15.09 18.46
N GLU A 159 13.80 -15.31 19.19
CA GLU A 159 13.03 -16.56 19.15
C GLU A 159 12.44 -16.80 17.76
N ARG A 160 11.79 -15.80 17.17
CA ARG A 160 11.26 -15.86 15.80
C ARG A 160 12.37 -16.21 14.80
N ASP A 161 13.52 -15.56 14.90
CA ASP A 161 14.63 -15.79 13.96
C ASP A 161 15.23 -17.19 14.16
N GLY A 162 15.31 -17.68 15.41
CA GLY A 162 15.69 -19.07 15.71
C GLY A 162 14.68 -20.09 15.16
N LEU A 163 13.38 -19.82 15.27
CA LEU A 163 12.33 -20.67 14.69
C LEU A 163 12.39 -20.69 13.16
N ARG A 164 12.66 -19.55 12.52
CA ARG A 164 12.84 -19.48 11.06
C ARG A 164 14.03 -20.31 10.59
N SER A 165 15.16 -20.24 11.31
CA SER A 165 16.31 -21.08 11.01
C SER A 165 15.96 -22.57 11.11
N LYS A 166 15.26 -22.97 12.19
CA LYS A 166 14.82 -24.36 12.35
C LYS A 166 13.88 -24.83 11.24
N ILE A 167 12.94 -23.98 10.82
CA ILE A 167 12.05 -24.29 9.70
C ILE A 167 12.88 -24.52 8.43
N HIS A 168 13.81 -23.63 8.13
CA HIS A 168 14.68 -23.77 6.96
C HIS A 168 15.52 -25.06 7.01
N ASP A 169 16.09 -25.40 8.16
CA ASP A 169 16.86 -26.64 8.34
C ASP A 169 15.98 -27.89 8.14
N LEU A 170 14.73 -27.85 8.62
CA LEU A 170 13.77 -28.94 8.44
C LEU A 170 13.32 -29.06 6.99
N GLU A 171 13.04 -27.95 6.32
CA GLU A 171 12.69 -27.91 4.89
C GLU A 171 13.83 -28.48 4.04
N SER A 172 15.08 -28.11 4.33
CA SER A 172 16.25 -28.65 3.64
C SER A 172 16.39 -30.16 3.85
N LYS A 173 16.20 -30.66 5.07
CA LYS A 173 16.20 -32.10 5.36
C LYS A 173 15.07 -32.82 4.63
N LEU A 174 13.88 -32.23 4.61
CA LEU A 174 12.71 -32.80 3.95
C LEU A 174 12.96 -32.92 2.44
N ALA A 175 13.48 -31.86 1.81
CA ALA A 175 13.87 -31.90 0.39
C ALA A 175 14.91 -33.01 0.11
N ALA A 176 15.93 -33.16 0.96
CA ALA A 176 16.90 -34.25 0.81
C ALA A 176 16.29 -35.65 0.97
N TYR A 177 15.31 -35.81 1.87
CA TYR A 177 14.56 -37.07 2.01
C TYR A 177 13.66 -37.35 0.80
N GLU A 178 13.01 -36.32 0.24
CA GLU A 178 12.20 -36.43 -0.96
C GLU A 178 13.03 -36.84 -2.18
N GLU A 179 14.19 -36.20 -2.39
CA GLU A 179 15.13 -36.58 -3.45
C GLU A 179 15.57 -38.04 -3.30
N ARG A 180 15.98 -38.44 -2.09
CA ARG A 180 16.36 -39.82 -1.80
C ARG A 180 15.22 -40.79 -2.07
N HIS A 181 14.00 -40.45 -1.65
CA HIS A 181 12.82 -41.27 -1.89
C HIS A 181 12.52 -41.42 -3.38
N GLN A 182 12.64 -40.35 -4.17
CA GLN A 182 12.48 -40.40 -5.62
C GLN A 182 13.54 -41.30 -6.27
N THR A 183 14.80 -41.22 -5.84
CA THR A 183 15.86 -42.13 -6.31
C THR A 183 15.54 -43.59 -6.02
N LEU A 184 15.10 -43.89 -4.79
CA LEU A 184 14.71 -45.25 -4.40
C LEU A 184 13.55 -45.78 -5.26
N LEU A 185 12.50 -44.98 -5.48
CA LEU A 185 11.35 -45.37 -6.30
C LEU A 185 11.74 -45.61 -7.76
N TYR A 186 12.60 -44.76 -8.32
CA TYR A 186 13.06 -44.90 -9.69
C TYR A 186 13.91 -46.18 -9.87
N ASN A 187 14.89 -46.40 -8.98
CA ASN A 187 15.75 -47.58 -9.05
C ASN A 187 14.94 -48.88 -8.84
N LEU A 188 13.95 -48.85 -7.95
CA LEU A 188 13.01 -49.97 -7.75
C LEU A 188 12.18 -50.24 -9.02
N ALA A 189 11.72 -49.20 -9.71
CA ALA A 189 11.01 -49.35 -10.98
C ALA A 189 11.88 -49.92 -12.10
N LEU A 190 13.20 -49.69 -12.07
CA LEU A 190 14.18 -50.31 -12.97
C LEU A 190 14.51 -51.77 -12.61
N GLY A 191 13.99 -52.29 -11.48
CA GLY A 191 14.17 -53.68 -11.07
C GLY A 191 15.31 -53.92 -10.08
N ALA A 192 15.86 -52.89 -9.45
CA ALA A 192 16.81 -53.03 -8.35
C ALA A 192 16.18 -53.79 -7.18
N LYS A 193 16.89 -54.80 -6.64
CA LYS A 193 16.40 -55.65 -5.55
C LYS A 193 17.27 -55.55 -4.30
N ALA A 194 18.55 -55.25 -4.46
CA ALA A 194 19.46 -55.08 -3.33
C ALA A 194 19.47 -53.62 -2.85
N GLN A 195 19.61 -53.42 -1.53
CA GLN A 195 19.67 -52.08 -0.92
C GLN A 195 20.79 -51.21 -1.50
N SER A 196 21.92 -51.82 -1.87
CA SER A 196 23.05 -51.15 -2.50
C SER A 196 22.74 -50.62 -3.91
N GLU A 197 21.87 -51.30 -4.65
CA GLU A 197 21.44 -50.89 -6.00
C GLU A 197 20.42 -49.74 -5.91
N LEU A 198 19.52 -49.80 -4.92
CA LEU A 198 18.50 -48.76 -4.71
C LEU A 198 19.08 -47.39 -4.37
N LEU A 199 20.25 -47.36 -3.70
CA LEU A 199 20.93 -46.13 -3.31
C LEU A 199 21.87 -45.57 -4.38
N GLN A 200 21.98 -46.20 -5.55
CA GLN A 200 22.82 -45.67 -6.62
C GLN A 200 22.26 -44.33 -7.15
N PRO A 201 23.14 -43.36 -7.43
CA PRO A 201 22.72 -42.11 -8.03
C PRO A 201 22.04 -42.38 -9.39
N LEU A 202 20.98 -41.63 -9.67
CA LEU A 202 20.27 -41.71 -10.94
C LEU A 202 21.26 -41.46 -12.08
N ALA A 203 21.22 -42.30 -13.12
CA ALA A 203 21.95 -42.01 -14.35
C ALA A 203 21.49 -40.64 -14.89
N PRO A 204 22.40 -39.81 -15.43
CA PRO A 204 22.02 -38.52 -15.99
C PRO A 204 20.94 -38.74 -17.06
N LYS A 205 19.92 -37.88 -17.07
CA LYS A 205 18.87 -37.93 -18.08
C LYS A 205 19.51 -37.73 -19.44
N ILE A 206 19.59 -38.79 -20.24
CA ILE A 206 19.89 -38.67 -21.66
C ILE A 206 18.68 -37.99 -22.28
N ASP A 207 18.81 -36.71 -22.62
CA ASP A 207 17.76 -35.99 -23.33
C ASP A 207 17.44 -36.75 -24.62
N ARG A 208 16.16 -36.78 -25.02
CA ARG A 208 15.70 -37.48 -26.24
C ARG A 208 16.39 -37.00 -27.53
N LEU A 209 17.19 -35.94 -27.45
CA LEU A 209 18.00 -35.34 -28.51
C LEU A 209 19.49 -35.75 -28.46
N GLY A 210 19.90 -36.64 -27.55
CA GLY A 210 21.28 -37.15 -27.48
C GLY A 210 22.34 -36.11 -27.11
N ARG A 211 21.94 -34.99 -26.50
CA ARG A 211 22.89 -34.02 -25.94
C ARG A 211 23.17 -34.41 -24.49
N ASN A 212 24.40 -34.82 -24.24
CA ASN A 212 24.91 -34.96 -22.88
C ASN A 212 25.28 -33.56 -22.40
N GLU A 213 24.63 -33.07 -21.35
CA GLU A 213 25.16 -31.97 -20.51
C GLU A 213 26.06 -32.55 -19.42
#